data_AF-A0A5D8ZXT6-F1
#
_entry.id   AF-A0A5D8ZXT6-F1
#
_cell.length_a   1.000
_cell.length_b   1.000
_cell.length_c   1.000
_cell.angle_alpha   90.00
_cell.angle_beta   90.00
_cell.angle_gamma   90.00
#
_symmetry.space_group_name_H-M   'P 1'
#
loop_
_entity.id
_entity.type
_entity.pdbx_description
1 polymer ?
#
loop_
_entity_poly.entity_id
_entity_poly.type
_entity_poly.pdbx_seq_one_letter_code
_entity_poly.pdbx_strand_id
1 'polypeptide(L)'
;MSSNIKTIRICQYCGKEFIAKTTVTRYCSHTCNKKAYKAALKTKKIEKSNINTQFFKEASIDIINSSAFLTVKESACLLKCSKQMIYNLVNSGRLKSINLSVRNTRISRIEIDNLFKISTLKVKEN
;
A
#
# COMPACT_ATOMS: atom_id res chain seq x y z
N MET A 1 -1.14 46.44 27.62
CA MET A 1 -0.43 45.51 28.51
C MET A 1 0.77 44.94 27.78
N SER A 2 1.99 45.39 28.08
CA SER A 2 3.22 44.84 27.48
C SER A 2 3.96 44.00 28.52
N SER A 3 3.70 42.71 28.55
CA SER A 3 4.52 41.77 29.31
C SER A 3 5.83 41.57 28.54
N ASN A 4 6.92 42.13 29.06
CA ASN A 4 8.26 42.12 28.46
C ASN A 4 8.94 40.74 28.68
N ILE A 5 8.31 39.69 28.17
CA ILE A 5 8.67 38.29 28.43
C ILE A 5 9.88 37.94 27.56
N LYS A 6 10.98 37.49 28.18
CA LYS A 6 12.15 36.92 27.50
C LYS A 6 12.37 35.53 28.08
N THR A 7 12.17 34.50 27.27
CA THR A 7 12.32 33.10 27.68
C THR A 7 13.23 32.37 26.70
N ILE A 8 14.13 31.52 27.19
CA ILE A 8 14.99 30.70 26.34
C ILE A 8 14.17 29.49 25.87
N ARG A 9 14.14 29.26 24.55
CA ARG A 9 13.42 28.14 23.92
C ARG A 9 14.28 27.47 22.87
N ILE A 10 13.99 26.21 22.58
CA ILE A 10 14.62 25.44 21.50
C ILE A 10 13.75 25.52 20.24
N CYS A 11 14.36 25.82 19.10
CA CYS A 11 13.67 25.89 17.82
C CYS A 11 13.21 24.50 17.36
N GLN A 12 11.91 24.33 17.11
CA GLN A 12 11.33 23.04 16.69
C GLN A 12 11.78 22.58 15.29
N TYR A 13 12.43 23.44 14.51
CA TYR A 13 12.91 23.10 13.18
C TYR A 13 14.41 22.79 13.13
N CYS A 14 15.25 23.64 13.72
CA CYS A 14 16.70 23.52 13.64
C CYS A 14 17.38 23.07 14.94
N GLY A 15 16.62 22.90 16.02
CA GLY A 15 17.14 22.45 17.32
C GLY A 15 18.00 23.46 18.08
N LYS A 16 18.16 24.69 17.57
CA LYS A 16 18.97 25.73 18.21
C LYS A 16 18.18 26.46 19.30
N GLU A 17 18.87 26.82 20.38
CA GLU A 17 18.35 27.71 21.41
C GLU A 17 18.20 29.14 20.90
N PHE A 18 17.16 29.83 21.33
CA PHE A 18 16.90 31.23 21.01
C PHE A 18 16.09 31.92 22.10
N ILE A 19 16.16 33.25 22.14
CA ILE A 19 15.40 34.07 23.08
C ILE A 19 14.04 34.40 22.47
N ALA A 20 13.00 33.77 23.00
CA ALA A 20 11.60 34.01 22.66
C ALA A 20 11.07 35.25 23.40
N LYS A 21 10.45 36.17 22.65
CA LYS A 21 9.79 37.38 23.18
C LYS A 21 8.30 37.18 23.51
N THR A 22 7.74 36.03 23.11
CA THR A 22 6.34 35.68 23.36
C THR A 22 6.25 34.20 23.75
N THR A 23 5.19 33.83 24.47
CA THR A 23 4.96 32.45 24.93
C THR A 23 4.66 31.47 23.79
N VAL A 24 4.19 31.97 22.64
CA VAL A 24 3.76 31.17 21.48
C VAL A 24 4.84 31.00 20.40
N THR A 25 6.02 31.59 20.55
CA THR A 25 7.08 31.49 19.54
C THR A 25 7.75 30.10 19.56
N ARG A 26 7.69 29.41 18.43
CA ARG A 26 8.16 28.01 18.26
C ARG A 26 9.48 27.88 17.49
N TYR A 27 9.90 28.94 16.80
CA TYR A 27 11.03 28.93 15.88
C TYR A 27 11.93 30.14 16.12
N CYS A 28 13.25 29.95 15.92
CA CYS A 28 14.24 31.00 16.09
C CYS A 28 14.19 32.09 15.02
N SER A 29 13.58 31.82 13.86
CA SER A 29 13.51 32.75 12.74
C SER A 29 12.30 32.47 11.84
N HIS A 30 11.92 33.50 11.07
CA HIS A 30 10.89 33.36 10.04
C HIS A 30 11.27 32.34 8.95
N THR A 31 12.56 32.19 8.66
CA THR A 31 13.06 31.17 7.71
C THR A 31 12.82 29.76 8.22
N CYS A 32 13.08 29.48 9.50
CA CYS A 32 12.79 28.19 10.13
C CYS A 32 11.28 27.89 10.13
N ASN A 33 10.45 28.89 10.42
CA ASN A 33 8.99 28.73 10.36
C ASN A 33 8.51 28.36 8.95
N LYS A 34 8.97 29.07 7.92
CA LYS A 34 8.63 28.77 6.51
C LYS A 34 9.05 27.36 6.10
N LYS A 35 10.24 26.91 6.51
CA LYS A 35 10.73 25.56 6.20
C LYS A 35 9.92 24.48 6.92
N ALA A 36 9.63 24.67 8.21
CA ALA A 36 8.78 23.76 8.98
C ALA A 36 7.37 23.64 8.39
N TYR A 37 6.76 24.77 7.99
CA TYR A 37 5.47 24.78 7.33
C TYR A 37 5.46 23.98 6.02
N LYS A 38 6.47 24.19 5.16
CA LYS A 38 6.60 23.44 3.90
C LYS A 38 6.83 21.94 4.15
N ALA A 39 7.60 21.58 5.16
CA ALA A 39 7.82 20.18 5.55
C ALA A 39 6.50 19.51 5.99
N ALA A 40 5.73 20.17 6.86
CA ALA A 40 4.43 19.67 7.33
C ALA A 40 3.40 19.51 6.19
N LEU A 41 3.42 20.41 5.20
CA LEU A 41 2.58 20.25 4.01
C LEU A 41 3.01 19.05 3.16
N LYS A 42 4.32 18.81 3.04
CA LYS A 42 4.85 17.66 2.29
C LYS A 42 4.45 16.35 2.97
N THR A 43 4.60 16.23 4.29
CA THR A 43 4.21 15.02 5.03
C THR A 43 2.72 14.74 4.89
N LYS A 44 1.85 15.74 5.06
CA LYS A 44 0.40 15.61 4.84
C LYS A 44 0.03 15.10 3.44
N LYS A 45 0.74 15.57 2.40
CA LYS A 45 0.52 15.09 1.02
C LYS A 45 0.90 13.62 0.87
N ILE A 46 2.04 13.23 1.45
CA ILE A 46 2.53 11.85 1.41
C ILE A 46 1.56 10.93 2.17
N GLU A 47 1.15 11.32 3.38
CA GLU A 47 0.17 10.58 4.20
C GLU A 47 -1.14 10.39 3.45
N LYS A 48 -1.71 11.45 2.86
CA LYS A 48 -2.93 11.34 2.05
C LYS A 48 -2.76 10.38 0.87
N SER A 49 -1.62 10.41 0.19
CA SER A 49 -1.31 9.48 -0.90
C SER A 49 -1.23 8.04 -0.42
N ASN A 50 -0.57 7.80 0.72
CA ASN A 50 -0.42 6.47 1.29
C ASN A 50 -1.76 5.90 1.76
N ILE A 51 -2.60 6.72 2.41
CA ILE A 51 -3.94 6.33 2.85
C ILE A 51 -4.79 5.93 1.65
N ASN A 52 -4.85 6.75 0.59
CA ASN A 52 -5.55 6.39 -0.64
C ASN A 52 -5.04 5.07 -1.22
N THR A 53 -3.72 4.88 -1.25
CA THR A 53 -3.10 3.64 -1.76
C THR A 53 -3.47 2.41 -0.93
N GLN A 54 -3.61 2.54 0.39
CA GLN A 54 -4.04 1.46 1.27
C GLN A 54 -5.50 1.09 1.05
N PHE A 55 -6.40 2.08 1.01
CA PHE A 55 -7.82 1.85 0.72
C PHE A 55 -8.04 1.11 -0.61
N PHE A 56 -7.32 1.50 -1.68
CA PHE A 56 -7.40 0.80 -2.97
C PHE A 56 -6.90 -0.65 -2.90
N LYS A 57 -5.89 -0.94 -2.06
CA LYS A 57 -5.41 -2.31 -1.88
C LYS A 57 -6.43 -3.17 -1.14
N GLU A 58 -7.01 -2.67 -0.06
CA GLU A 58 -7.99 -3.40 0.76
C GLU A 58 -9.27 -3.69 -0.04
N ALA A 59 -9.86 -2.67 -0.66
CA ALA A 59 -11.05 -2.84 -1.49
C ALA A 59 -10.82 -3.80 -2.66
N SER A 60 -9.60 -3.86 -3.21
CA SER A 60 -9.29 -4.79 -4.30
C SER A 60 -9.31 -6.27 -3.87
N ILE A 61 -9.02 -6.57 -2.60
CA ILE A 61 -8.94 -7.96 -2.11
C ILE A 61 -10.34 -8.55 -1.94
N ASP A 62 -11.30 -7.76 -1.46
CA ASP A 62 -12.68 -8.22 -1.27
C ASP A 62 -13.41 -8.46 -2.60
N ILE A 63 -13.13 -7.62 -3.60
CA ILE A 63 -13.63 -7.80 -4.97
C ILE A 63 -13.05 -9.08 -5.61
N ILE A 64 -11.77 -9.36 -5.37
CA ILE A 64 -11.12 -10.58 -5.88
C ILE A 64 -11.80 -11.83 -5.30
N ASN A 65 -12.07 -11.85 -3.99
CA ASN A 65 -12.65 -13.00 -3.31
C ASN A 65 -14.12 -13.27 -3.72
N SER A 66 -14.88 -12.25 -4.07
CA SER A 66 -16.29 -12.38 -4.49
C SER A 66 -16.47 -12.66 -5.99
N SER A 67 -15.41 -12.46 -6.80
CA SER A 67 -15.49 -12.66 -8.24
C SER A 67 -15.44 -14.15 -8.63
N ALA A 68 -16.41 -14.60 -9.44
CA ALA A 68 -16.43 -15.96 -9.98
C ALA A 68 -15.31 -16.21 -11.01
N PHE A 69 -14.86 -15.16 -11.70
CA PHE A 69 -13.82 -15.20 -12.73
C PHE A 69 -12.72 -14.19 -12.44
N LEU A 70 -11.51 -14.70 -12.32
CA LEU A 70 -10.32 -13.95 -11.97
C LEU A 70 -9.49 -13.66 -13.21
N THR A 71 -8.85 -12.50 -13.24
CA THR A 71 -7.74 -12.22 -14.17
C THR A 71 -6.48 -12.96 -13.73
N VAL A 72 -5.49 -13.05 -14.62
CA VAL A 72 -4.17 -13.64 -14.31
C VAL A 72 -3.52 -12.95 -13.10
N LYS A 73 -3.63 -11.61 -13.02
CA LYS A 73 -3.06 -10.84 -11.90
C LYS A 73 -3.75 -11.18 -10.58
N GLU A 74 -5.07 -11.28 -10.58
CA GLU A 74 -5.84 -11.59 -9.37
C GLU A 74 -5.61 -13.04 -8.93
N SER A 75 -5.55 -13.97 -9.88
CA SER A 75 -5.23 -15.38 -9.63
C SER A 75 -3.83 -15.53 -9.03
N ALA A 76 -2.85 -14.78 -9.54
CA ALA A 76 -1.49 -14.75 -9.00
C ALA A 76 -1.45 -14.18 -7.58
N CYS A 77 -2.21 -13.10 -7.32
CA CYS A 77 -2.35 -12.52 -5.99
C CYS A 77 -2.95 -13.52 -5.00
N LEU A 78 -4.01 -14.22 -5.42
CA LEU A 78 -4.73 -15.20 -4.62
C LEU A 78 -3.84 -16.39 -4.25
N LEU A 79 -3.11 -16.93 -5.23
CA LEU A 79 -2.18 -18.04 -5.04
C LEU A 79 -0.82 -17.61 -4.45
N LYS A 80 -0.64 -16.32 -4.14
CA LYS A 80 0.62 -15.72 -3.67
C LYS A 80 1.82 -16.08 -4.55
N CYS A 81 1.64 -16.07 -5.86
CA CYS A 81 2.66 -16.44 -6.84
C CYS A 81 2.87 -15.35 -7.90
N SER A 82 3.87 -15.55 -8.77
CA SER A 82 4.13 -14.62 -9.86
C SER A 82 3.11 -14.82 -11.00
N LYS A 83 2.83 -13.76 -11.77
CA LYS A 83 2.00 -13.86 -12.99
C LYS A 83 2.56 -14.88 -13.97
N GLN A 84 3.90 -14.97 -14.05
CA GLN A 84 4.59 -15.93 -14.92
C GLN A 84 4.26 -17.37 -14.56
N MET A 85 4.19 -17.68 -13.26
CA MET A 85 3.80 -19.01 -12.81
C MET A 85 2.38 -19.37 -13.27
N ILE A 86 1.43 -18.43 -13.19
CA ILE A 86 0.07 -18.65 -13.70
C ILE A 86 0.09 -18.92 -15.21
N TYR A 87 0.83 -18.13 -16.00
CA TYR A 87 0.98 -18.40 -17.43
C TYR A 87 1.59 -19.78 -17.69
N ASN A 88 2.59 -20.19 -16.92
CA ASN A 88 3.19 -21.53 -17.03
C ASN A 88 2.16 -22.63 -16.70
N LEU A 89 1.31 -22.43 -15.69
CA LEU A 89 0.25 -23.39 -15.32
C LEU A 89 -0.82 -23.50 -16.41
N VAL A 90 -1.18 -22.39 -17.04
CA VAL A 90 -2.10 -22.37 -18.18
C VAL A 90 -1.48 -23.06 -19.40
N ASN A 91 -0.25 -22.71 -19.75
CA ASN A 91 0.45 -23.27 -20.91
C ASN A 91 0.75 -24.77 -20.75
N SER A 92 1.00 -25.23 -19.52
CA SER A 92 1.17 -26.66 -19.21
C SER A 92 -0.15 -27.43 -19.11
N GLY A 93 -1.30 -26.76 -19.29
CA GLY A 93 -2.64 -27.37 -19.21
C GLY A 93 -3.07 -27.77 -17.80
N ARG A 94 -2.27 -27.46 -16.77
CA ARG A 94 -2.58 -27.79 -15.36
C ARG A 94 -3.68 -26.90 -14.79
N LEU A 95 -3.87 -25.71 -15.35
CA LEU A 95 -4.92 -24.78 -14.98
C LEU A 95 -5.75 -24.42 -16.21
N LYS A 96 -7.05 -24.72 -16.18
CA LYS A 96 -7.97 -24.35 -17.27
C LYS A 96 -8.26 -22.86 -17.23
N SER A 97 -8.19 -22.22 -18.39
CA SER A 97 -8.47 -20.79 -18.54
C SER A 97 -9.15 -20.51 -19.87
N ILE A 98 -9.83 -19.37 -19.96
CA ILE A 98 -10.52 -18.90 -21.15
C ILE A 98 -9.86 -17.59 -21.59
N ASN A 99 -9.42 -17.54 -22.85
CA ASN A 99 -8.93 -16.31 -23.46
C ASN A 99 -10.12 -15.57 -24.11
N LEU A 100 -10.52 -14.44 -23.54
CA LEU A 100 -11.52 -13.55 -24.12
C LEU A 100 -10.94 -12.69 -25.25
N SER A 101 -9.63 -12.40 -25.19
CA SER A 101 -8.87 -11.66 -26.21
C SER A 101 -7.38 -11.98 -26.07
N VAL A 102 -6.54 -11.50 -27.00
CA VAL A 102 -5.08 -11.76 -27.07
C VAL A 102 -4.37 -11.48 -25.73
N ARG A 103 -4.83 -10.50 -24.96
CA ARG A 103 -4.24 -10.12 -23.66
C ARG A 103 -5.17 -10.34 -22.46
N ASN A 104 -6.36 -10.91 -22.68
CA ASN A 104 -7.39 -11.05 -21.64
C ASN A 104 -7.69 -12.52 -21.36
N THR A 105 -6.89 -13.13 -20.49
CA THR A 105 -7.14 -14.47 -19.96
C THR A 105 -7.94 -14.39 -18.65
N ARG A 106 -9.02 -15.17 -18.56
CA ARG A 106 -9.85 -15.35 -17.37
C ARG A 106 -9.75 -16.78 -16.85
N ILE A 107 -9.71 -16.91 -15.54
CA ILE A 107 -9.59 -18.18 -14.82
C ILE A 107 -10.79 -18.30 -13.88
N SER A 108 -11.47 -19.44 -13.91
CA SER A 108 -12.57 -19.71 -12.98
C SER A 108 -12.01 -19.96 -11.57
N ARG A 109 -12.66 -19.41 -10.55
CA ARG A 109 -12.28 -19.66 -9.14
C ARG A 109 -12.34 -21.16 -8.81
N ILE A 110 -13.34 -21.86 -9.32
CA ILE A 110 -13.57 -23.30 -9.11
C ILE A 110 -12.38 -24.12 -9.62
N GLU A 111 -11.81 -23.74 -10.77
CA GLU A 111 -10.65 -24.43 -11.35
C GLU A 111 -9.40 -24.26 -10.47
N ILE A 112 -9.22 -23.08 -9.86
CA ILE A 112 -8.14 -22.86 -8.89
C ILE A 112 -8.36 -23.73 -7.65
N ASP A 113 -9.59 -23.78 -7.13
CA ASP A 113 -9.89 -24.60 -5.94
C ASP A 113 -9.71 -26.10 -6.23
N ASN A 114 -10.01 -26.53 -7.46
CA ASN A 114 -9.77 -27.90 -7.91
C ASN A 114 -8.28 -28.28 -7.92
N LEU A 115 -7.36 -27.34 -8.09
CA LEU A 115 -5.92 -27.61 -7.95
C LEU A 115 -5.56 -28.20 -6.58
N PHE A 116 -6.24 -27.72 -5.52
CA PHE A 116 -6.01 -28.17 -4.15
C PHE A 116 -6.81 -29.41 -3.77
N LYS A 117 -7.84 -29.78 -4.56
CA LYS A 117 -8.58 -31.05 -4.34
C LYS A 117 -7.79 -32.26 -4.84
N ILE A 118 -6.88 -32.08 -5.80
CA ILE A 118 -6.10 -33.20 -6.37
C ILE A 118 -4.98 -33.65 -5.42
N SER A 119 -4.48 -32.79 -4.54
CA SER A 119 -3.37 -33.10 -3.63
C SER A 119 -3.77 -34.04 -2.48
N THR A 120 -5.04 -34.11 -2.11
CA THR A 120 -5.51 -34.98 -1.02
C THR A 120 -5.53 -36.47 -1.39
N LEU A 121 -5.37 -36.83 -2.67
CA LEU A 121 -5.38 -38.22 -3.14
C LEU A 121 -3.98 -38.83 -3.32
N LYS A 122 -2.90 -38.05 -3.14
CA LYS A 122 -1.52 -38.51 -3.37
C LYS A 122 -0.68 -38.70 -2.11
N VAL A 123 -1.27 -38.53 -0.92
CA VAL A 123 -0.62 -38.96 0.33
C VAL A 123 -0.97 -40.44 0.57
N LYS A 124 -0.36 -41.32 -0.23
CA LYS A 124 -0.06 -42.68 0.24
C LYS A 124 1.44 -42.68 0.49
N GLU A 125 1.76 -42.63 1.78
CA GLU A 125 3.09 -42.66 2.35
C GLU A 125 3.84 -43.91 1.87
N ASN A 126 5.12 -43.73 1.54
CA ASN A 126 6.13 -44.79 1.59
C ASN A 126 6.92 -44.60 2.89
#